data_AF-A0A352J3I9-F1
#
_entry.id   AF-A0A352J3I9-F1
#
_cell.length_a   1.000
_cell.length_b   1.000
_cell.length_c   1.000
_cell.angle_alpha   90.00
_cell.angle_beta   90.00
_cell.angle_gamma   90.00
#
_symmetry.space_group_name_H-M   'P 1'
#
loop_
_entity.id
_entity.type
_entity.pdbx_description
1 polymer ?
#
loop_
_entity_poly.entity_id
_entity_poly.type
_entity_poly.pdbx_seq_one_letter_code
_entity_poly.pdbx_strand_id
1 'polypeptide(L)'
;MKQFESITELKRFLTVPYVEEIAVQSLRLTEIEPLMLNIRFSRCLFLGCSMSDDLLHHLLPGNFIFPLLDVPFNTYPSRLYDTDSLYAGFNRHKPKTYLKTPDKVIYDYYRES
;
A
#
# COMPACT_ATOMS: atom_id res chain seq x y z
N MET A 1 1.73 1.07 -16.56
CA MET A 1 2.48 0.82 -15.32
C MET A 1 2.03 -0.50 -14.71
N LYS A 2 2.95 -1.46 -14.50
CA LYS A 2 2.65 -2.76 -13.88
C LYS A 2 2.53 -2.60 -12.36
N GLN A 3 1.58 -3.26 -11.72
CA GLN A 3 1.30 -3.12 -10.28
C GLN A 3 1.69 -4.38 -9.51
N PHE A 4 2.18 -4.21 -8.28
CA PHE A 4 2.57 -5.29 -7.37
C PHE A 4 1.97 -5.08 -5.98
N GLU A 5 1.16 -6.06 -5.58
CA GLU A 5 0.51 -6.16 -4.25
C GLU A 5 0.98 -7.41 -3.49
N SER A 6 2.05 -8.05 -3.95
CA SER A 6 2.66 -9.23 -3.31
C SER A 6 4.18 -9.21 -3.41
N ILE A 7 4.85 -9.48 -2.30
CA ILE A 7 6.31 -9.63 -2.23
C ILE A 7 6.78 -10.75 -3.17
N THR A 8 6.04 -11.86 -3.25
CA THR A 8 6.38 -13.00 -4.10
C THR A 8 6.32 -12.66 -5.60
N GLU A 9 5.37 -11.82 -6.00
CA GLU A 9 5.28 -11.37 -7.40
C GLU A 9 6.37 -10.36 -7.74
N LEU A 10 6.59 -9.39 -6.84
CA LEU A 10 7.65 -8.39 -7.01
C LEU A 10 9.01 -9.08 -7.08
N LYS A 11 9.33 -9.97 -6.14
CA LYS A 11 10.61 -10.70 -6.12
C LYS A 11 10.87 -11.51 -7.40
N ARG A 12 9.84 -12.15 -7.96
CA ARG A 12 9.94 -12.88 -9.24
C ARG A 12 10.19 -11.96 -10.43
N PHE A 13 9.74 -10.71 -10.35
CA PHE A 13 9.94 -9.71 -11.39
C PHE A 13 11.31 -9.01 -11.29
N LEU A 14 11.85 -8.85 -10.09
CA LEU A 14 13.15 -8.22 -9.81
C LEU A 14 14.34 -9.12 -10.18
N THR A 15 14.42 -9.54 -11.44
CA THR A 15 15.52 -10.33 -12.01
C THR A 15 16.44 -9.51 -12.92
N VAL A 16 16.15 -8.22 -13.06
CA VAL A 16 16.82 -7.27 -13.95
C VAL A 16 17.56 -6.20 -13.14
N PRO A 17 18.65 -5.62 -13.68
CA PRO A 17 19.44 -4.61 -12.96
C PRO A 17 18.77 -3.22 -12.94
N TYR A 18 17.74 -3.01 -13.76
CA TYR A 18 17.04 -1.74 -13.89
C TYR A 18 15.53 -1.97 -14.06
N VAL A 19 14.74 -1.19 -13.32
CA VAL A 19 13.28 -1.26 -13.30
C VAL A 19 12.70 0.14 -13.44
N GLU A 20 11.69 0.26 -14.29
CA GLU A 20 10.98 1.51 -14.48
C GLU A 20 9.46 1.32 -14.61
N GLU A 21 8.73 2.39 -14.31
CA GLU A 21 7.29 2.50 -14.56
C GLU A 21 6.46 1.34 -13.97
N ILE A 22 6.75 1.01 -12.70
CA ILE A 22 5.96 0.09 -11.88
C ILE A 22 5.30 0.80 -10.69
N ALA A 23 4.23 0.21 -10.15
CA ALA A 23 3.65 0.58 -8.86
C ALA A 23 3.80 -0.58 -7.87
N VAL A 24 4.15 -0.26 -6.64
CA VAL A 24 4.29 -1.21 -5.53
C VAL A 24 3.49 -0.68 -4.36
N GLN A 25 2.61 -1.50 -3.78
CA GLN A 25 1.59 -1.00 -2.86
C GLN A 25 1.43 -1.90 -1.63
N SER A 26 1.38 -1.27 -0.45
CA SER A 26 1.09 -1.91 0.84
C SER A 26 1.99 -3.11 1.16
N LEU A 27 3.25 -3.10 0.70
CA LEU A 27 4.21 -4.18 0.91
C LEU A 27 5.25 -3.86 1.98
N ARG A 28 5.70 -4.90 2.66
CA ARG A 28 6.86 -4.85 3.55
C ARG A 28 8.14 -5.11 2.77
N LEU A 29 8.72 -4.05 2.21
CA LEU A 29 9.88 -4.15 1.31
C LEU A 29 11.16 -4.59 2.03
N THR A 30 11.21 -4.46 3.35
CA THR A 30 12.28 -5.01 4.20
C THR A 30 12.49 -6.51 3.99
N GLU A 31 11.46 -7.27 3.55
CA GLU A 31 11.57 -8.70 3.24
C GLU A 31 12.47 -9.01 2.02
N ILE A 32 12.70 -8.03 1.14
CA ILE A 32 13.51 -8.17 -0.09
C ILE A 32 14.52 -7.03 -0.26
N GLU A 33 14.80 -6.29 0.79
CA GLU A 33 15.61 -5.07 0.76
C GLU A 33 17.02 -5.28 0.18
N PRO A 34 17.79 -6.34 0.53
CA PRO A 34 19.10 -6.58 -0.08
C PRO A 34 19.04 -6.74 -1.60
N LEU A 35 17.95 -7.30 -2.13
CA LEU A 35 17.74 -7.42 -3.57
C LEU A 35 17.46 -6.05 -4.19
N MET A 36 16.58 -5.26 -3.56
CA MET A 36 16.18 -3.95 -4.07
C MET A 36 17.34 -2.94 -4.07
N LEU A 37 18.22 -2.96 -3.07
CA LEU A 37 19.39 -2.09 -3.01
C LEU A 37 20.38 -2.33 -4.16
N ASN A 38 20.35 -3.51 -4.80
CA ASN A 38 21.19 -3.84 -5.96
C ASN A 38 20.55 -3.48 -7.31
N ILE A 39 19.31 -2.97 -7.32
CA ILE A 39 18.55 -2.66 -8.53
C ILE A 39 18.36 -1.15 -8.63
N ARG A 40 18.52 -0.61 -9.83
CA ARG A 40 18.19 0.80 -10.10
C ARG A 40 16.71 0.95 -10.43
N PHE A 41 16.03 1.86 -9.73
CA PHE A 41 14.62 2.15 -9.95
C PHE A 41 14.44 3.59 -10.44
N SER A 42 13.56 3.80 -11.41
CA SER A 42 13.15 5.15 -11.83
C SER A 42 11.72 5.20 -12.32
N ARG A 43 11.03 6.32 -12.11
CA ARG A 43 9.62 6.53 -12.48
C ARG A 43 8.68 5.49 -11.88
N CYS A 44 9.07 4.90 -10.74
CA CYS A 44 8.25 3.95 -10.00
C CYS A 44 7.43 4.67 -8.93
N LEU A 45 6.32 4.04 -8.54
CA LEU A 45 5.42 4.50 -7.51
C LEU A 45 5.43 3.51 -6.34
N PHE A 46 5.71 3.98 -5.12
CA PHE A 46 5.68 3.19 -3.90
C PHE A 46 4.61 3.75 -2.96
N LEU A 47 3.52 3.01 -2.75
CA LEU A 47 2.34 3.45 -1.99
C LEU A 47 2.24 2.70 -0.67
N GLY A 48 2.35 3.40 0.46
CA GLY A 48 2.13 2.82 1.79
C GLY A 48 3.01 1.59 2.09
N CYS A 49 4.20 1.55 1.50
CA CYS A 49 5.15 0.45 1.70
C CYS A 49 6.00 0.70 2.96
N SER A 50 6.28 -0.34 3.73
CA SER A 50 7.25 -0.24 4.84
C SER A 50 8.65 -0.60 4.37
N MET A 51 9.62 0.27 4.63
CA MET A 51 11.02 0.13 4.21
C MET A 51 11.94 0.76 5.27
N SER A 52 13.23 0.39 5.23
CA SER A 52 14.27 1.07 6.01
C SER A 52 14.58 2.46 5.44
N ASP A 53 15.29 3.28 6.22
CA ASP A 53 15.81 4.57 5.74
C ASP A 53 16.80 4.40 4.58
N ASP A 54 17.61 3.34 4.58
CA ASP A 54 18.57 3.05 3.51
C ASP A 54 17.84 2.78 2.19
N LEU A 55 16.80 1.93 2.23
CA LEU A 55 16.00 1.64 1.05
C LEU A 55 15.19 2.86 0.61
N LEU A 56 14.69 3.66 1.56
CA LEU A 56 14.01 4.91 1.25
C LEU A 56 14.94 5.86 0.48
N HIS A 57 16.15 6.12 0.98
CA HIS A 57 17.14 6.98 0.33
C HIS A 57 17.57 6.45 -1.04
N HIS A 58 17.66 5.12 -1.20
CA HIS A 58 17.94 4.50 -2.50
C HIS A 58 16.83 4.74 -3.53
N LEU A 59 15.57 4.73 -3.10
CA LEU A 59 14.42 4.87 -3.98
C LEU A 59 14.04 6.35 -4.25
N LEU A 60 14.25 7.27 -3.32
CA LEU A 60 13.82 8.68 -3.43
C LEU A 60 14.28 9.43 -4.71
N PRO A 61 15.53 9.32 -5.19
CA PRO A 61 16.08 10.21 -6.23
C PRO A 61 15.46 10.12 -7.63
N GLY A 62 14.52 9.20 -7.88
CA GLY A 62 13.90 9.05 -9.19
C GLY A 62 12.51 8.45 -9.15
N ASN A 63 11.90 8.32 -7.98
CA ASN A 63 10.64 7.61 -7.78
C ASN A 63 9.69 8.44 -6.92
N PHE A 64 8.42 8.06 -6.94
CA PHE A 64 7.39 8.66 -6.13
C PHE A 64 7.11 7.76 -4.93
N ILE A 65 7.33 8.28 -3.72
CA ILE A 65 7.13 7.53 -2.48
C ILE A 65 6.04 8.21 -1.68
N PHE A 66 4.97 7.46 -1.42
CA PHE A 66 3.85 7.87 -0.61
C PHE A 66 3.90 7.09 0.71
N PRO A 67 4.02 7.77 1.86
CA PRO A 67 4.25 7.12 3.14
C PRO A 67 3.02 6.34 3.59
N LEU A 68 3.24 5.36 4.47
CA LEU A 68 2.17 4.77 5.25
C LEU A 68 1.68 5.82 6.26
N LEU A 69 0.39 6.14 6.23
CA LEU A 69 -0.22 7.09 7.15
C LEU A 69 -0.76 6.34 8.37
N ASP A 70 -0.63 6.95 9.55
CA ASP A 70 -1.13 6.41 10.81
C ASP A 70 -2.65 6.65 10.94
N VAL A 71 -3.43 5.90 10.17
CA VAL A 71 -4.89 5.99 10.11
C VAL A 71 -5.52 4.59 10.16
N PRO A 72 -6.77 4.43 10.63
CA PRO A 72 -7.37 3.12 10.88
C PRO A 72 -7.88 2.40 9.60
N PHE A 73 -7.47 2.86 8.42
CA PHE A 73 -7.91 2.33 7.12
C PHE A 73 -6.76 2.37 6.10
N ASN A 74 -6.89 1.59 5.03
CA ASN A 74 -5.92 1.64 3.94
C ASN A 74 -6.10 2.93 3.12
N THR A 75 -5.09 3.79 3.10
CA THR A 75 -5.09 5.08 2.39
C THR A 75 -4.85 4.96 0.90
N TYR A 76 -4.33 3.81 0.47
CA TYR A 76 -4.12 3.49 -0.93
C TYR A 76 -4.83 2.16 -1.20
N PRO A 77 -6.15 2.15 -1.40
CA PRO A 77 -6.83 0.96 -1.87
C PRO A 77 -6.47 0.71 -3.35
N SER A 78 -6.20 -0.54 -3.72
CA SER A 78 -5.90 -0.92 -5.11
C SER A 78 -7.13 -0.94 -6.03
N ARG A 79 -8.32 -0.79 -5.44
CA ARG A 79 -9.61 -0.76 -6.14
C ARG A 79 -10.55 0.23 -5.46
N LEU A 80 -11.54 0.68 -6.22
CA LEU A 80 -12.63 1.48 -5.65
C LEU A 80 -13.43 0.64 -4.66
N TYR A 81 -13.97 1.33 -3.66
CA TYR A 81 -14.89 0.73 -2.73
C TYR A 81 -16.18 0.31 -3.43
N ASP A 82 -16.71 -0.82 -2.98
CA ASP A 82 -18.03 -1.35 -3.32
C ASP A 82 -18.85 -1.55 -2.03
N THR A 83 -20.11 -1.93 -2.18
CA THR A 83 -21.01 -2.13 -1.03
C THR A 83 -20.43 -3.14 -0.04
N ASP A 84 -19.86 -4.24 -0.52
CA ASP A 84 -19.36 -5.32 0.32
C ASP A 84 -18.14 -4.90 1.12
N SER A 85 -17.24 -4.12 0.52
CA SER A 85 -16.06 -3.58 1.20
C SER A 85 -16.42 -2.45 2.18
N LEU A 86 -17.35 -1.55 1.84
CA LEU A 86 -17.77 -0.48 2.75
C LEU A 86 -18.53 -0.99 3.97
N TYR A 87 -19.41 -1.96 3.77
CA TYR A 87 -20.26 -2.54 4.82
C TYR A 87 -19.73 -3.88 5.34
N ALA A 88 -18.44 -4.17 5.13
CA ALA A 88 -17.81 -5.40 5.58
C ALA A 88 -18.08 -5.63 7.09
N GLY A 89 -18.63 -6.80 7.42
CA GLY A 89 -18.98 -7.17 8.80
C GLY A 89 -20.33 -6.65 9.29
N PHE A 90 -21.10 -5.91 8.48
CA PHE A 90 -22.45 -5.47 8.84
C PHE A 90 -23.42 -6.66 8.91
N ASN A 91 -24.24 -6.68 9.95
CA ASN A 91 -25.32 -7.65 10.13
C ASN A 91 -26.62 -6.91 10.43
N ARG A 92 -27.60 -7.03 9.52
CA ARG A 92 -28.93 -6.40 9.64
C ARG A 92 -29.69 -6.75 10.93
N HIS A 93 -29.48 -7.95 11.47
CA HIS A 93 -30.12 -8.39 12.73
C HIS A 93 -29.40 -7.86 13.97
N LYS A 94 -28.22 -7.25 13.80
CA LYS A 94 -27.43 -6.57 14.84
C LYS A 94 -26.98 -5.20 14.33
N PRO A 95 -27.87 -4.19 14.22
CA PRO A 95 -27.55 -2.91 13.57
C PRO A 95 -26.31 -2.18 14.12
N LYS A 96 -25.97 -2.38 15.40
CA LYS A 96 -24.75 -1.83 16.03
C LYS A 96 -23.45 -2.29 15.37
N THR A 97 -23.48 -3.38 14.59
CA THR A 97 -22.32 -3.82 13.78
C THR A 97 -21.89 -2.78 12.74
N TYR A 98 -22.78 -1.88 12.32
CA TYR A 98 -22.44 -0.76 11.44
C TYR A 98 -21.29 0.10 12.00
N LEU A 99 -21.21 0.27 13.32
CA LEU A 99 -20.16 1.06 13.98
C LEU A 99 -18.74 0.53 13.76
N LYS A 100 -18.60 -0.71 13.27
CA LYS A 100 -17.31 -1.34 12.99
C LYS A 100 -17.03 -1.49 11.48
N THR A 101 -17.93 -1.00 10.63
CA THR A 101 -17.75 -1.08 9.18
C THR A 101 -16.69 -0.08 8.71
N PRO A 102 -15.96 -0.37 7.62
CA PRO A 102 -15.02 0.58 7.04
C PRO A 102 -15.62 1.96 6.77
N ASP A 103 -16.85 2.03 6.24
CA ASP A 103 -17.57 3.29 6.01
C ASP A 103 -17.62 4.16 7.28
N LYS A 104 -18.11 3.58 8.38
CA LYS A 104 -18.30 4.30 9.64
C LYS A 104 -16.98 4.69 10.29
N VAL A 105 -15.98 3.81 10.26
CA VAL A 105 -14.65 4.08 10.81
C VAL A 105 -13.97 5.24 10.06
N ILE A 106 -14.02 5.24 8.73
CA ILE A 106 -13.45 6.32 7.91
C ILE A 106 -14.18 7.64 8.19
N TYR A 107 -15.51 7.62 8.23
CA TYR A 107 -16.31 8.81 8.50
C TYR A 107 -16.04 9.42 9.87
N ASP A 108 -15.96 8.60 10.92
CA ASP A 108 -15.67 9.08 12.27
C ASP A 108 -14.26 9.66 12.38
N TYR A 109 -13.26 8.98 11.79
CA TYR A 109 -11.90 9.51 11.73
C TYR A 109 -11.86 10.88 11.02
N TYR A 110 -12.55 11.02 9.88
CA TYR A 110 -12.63 12.30 9.15
C TYR A 110 -13.28 13.42 9.98
N ARG A 111 -14.28 13.11 10.81
CA ARG A 111 -14.95 14.10 11.66
C ARG A 111 -14.15 14.55 12.87
N GLU A 112 -13.26 13.70 13.34
CA GLU A 112 -12.42 13.94 14.52
C GLU A 112 -11.07 14.57 14.17
N SER A 113 -10.68 14.54 12.88
CA SER A 113 -9.48 15.16 12.31
C SER A 113 -9.69 16.65 12.00
#